data_AF-W8P9P0-F1
#
_entry.id   AF-W8P9P0-F1
#
_cell.length_a   1.000
_cell.length_b   1.000
_cell.length_c   1.000
_cell.angle_alpha   90.00
_cell.angle_beta   90.00
_cell.angle_gamma   90.00
#
_symmetry.space_group_name_H-M   'P 1'
#
loop_
_entity.id
_entity.type
_entity.pdbx_description
1 polymer ?
#
loop_
_entity_poly.entity_id
_entity_poly.type
_entity_poly.pdbx_seq_one_letter_code
_entity_poly.pdbx_strand_id
1 'polypeptide(L)'
;ETRPITPKIAYDIFRRISTEDIKTMGLSNDYARPEWMIITVLPVPPPPVRPSISVDGSGQGMQSEDDVTYKLGDIIRANGNIRRCEMDGSPGH
;
A
#
# COMPACT_ATOMS: atom_id res chain seq x y z
N GLU A 1 9.06 7.53 -28.47
CA GLU A 1 8.03 6.99 -27.57
C GLU A 1 8.64 6.76 -26.20
N THR A 2 8.02 7.26 -25.12
CA THR A 2 8.56 7.14 -23.75
C THR A 2 7.95 5.93 -23.05
N ARG A 3 8.76 4.92 -22.75
CA ARG A 3 8.31 3.74 -22.01
C ARG A 3 8.01 4.13 -20.54
N PRO A 4 6.81 3.85 -20.01
CA PRO A 4 6.49 4.14 -18.62
C PRO A 4 7.29 3.25 -17.68
N ILE A 5 7.78 3.83 -16.57
CA ILE A 5 8.44 3.10 -15.48
C ILE A 5 7.35 2.66 -14.50
N THR A 6 7.06 1.37 -14.43
CA THR A 6 6.08 0.83 -13.47
C THR A 6 6.70 0.71 -12.08
N PRO A 7 5.88 0.66 -11.01
CA PRO A 7 6.38 0.43 -9.65
C PRO A 7 7.22 -0.85 -9.52
N LYS A 8 6.85 -1.91 -10.25
CA LYS A 8 7.62 -3.16 -10.29
C LYS A 8 9.02 -2.95 -10.88
N ILE A 9 9.14 -2.20 -11.98
CA ILE A 9 10.43 -1.89 -12.60
C ILE A 9 11.29 -1.06 -11.63
N ALA A 10 10.71 -0.03 -11.00
CA ALA A 10 11.41 0.80 -10.02
C ALA A 10 11.90 -0.04 -8.83
N TYR A 11 11.07 -0.93 -8.30
CA TYR A 11 11.43 -1.84 -7.21
C TYR A 11 12.61 -2.74 -7.57
N ASP A 12 12.58 -3.33 -8.78
CA ASP A 12 13.65 -4.20 -9.27
C ASP A 12 14.96 -3.46 -9.53
N ILE A 13 14.91 -2.16 -9.82
CA ILE A 13 16.09 -1.29 -9.91
C ILE A 13 16.60 -0.97 -8.50
N PHE A 14 15.74 -0.48 -7.61
CA PHE A 14 16.14 -0.06 -6.25
C PHE A 14 16.78 -1.17 -5.44
N ARG A 15 16.25 -2.41 -5.51
CA ARG A 15 16.83 -3.57 -4.82
C ARG A 15 18.26 -3.93 -5.26
N ARG A 16 18.71 -3.45 -6.43
CA ARG A 16 20.04 -3.72 -6.98
C ARG A 16 21.07 -2.66 -6.59
N ILE A 17 20.63 -1.55 -6.00
CA ILE A 17 21.53 -0.48 -5.54
C ILE A 17 22.39 -1.04 -4.39
N SER A 18 23.70 -0.84 -4.49
CA SER A 18 24.64 -1.30 -3.47
C SER A 18 24.50 -0.52 -2.17
N THR A 19 24.96 -1.08 -1.05
CA THR A 19 24.93 -0.39 0.25
C THR A 19 25.78 0.88 0.26
N GLU A 20 26.88 0.90 -0.49
CA GLU A 20 27.75 2.06 -0.67
C GLU A 20 27.03 3.19 -1.43
N ASP A 21 26.32 2.84 -2.51
CA ASP A 21 25.54 3.80 -3.28
C ASP A 21 24.36 4.36 -2.47
N ILE A 22 23.66 3.50 -1.70
CA ILE A 22 22.59 3.93 -0.78
C ILE A 22 23.12 4.99 0.20
N LYS A 23 24.29 4.74 0.79
CA LYS A 23 24.92 5.70 1.72
C LYS A 23 25.34 6.98 1.02
N THR A 24 25.87 6.88 -0.20
CA THR A 24 26.27 8.05 -1.03
C THR A 24 25.07 8.91 -1.40
N MET A 25 23.89 8.31 -1.61
CA MET A 25 22.63 9.02 -1.82
C MET A 25 22.07 9.68 -0.54
N GLY A 26 22.70 9.49 0.62
CA GLY A 26 22.22 10.02 1.90
C GLY A 26 21.11 9.20 2.56
N LEU A 27 20.91 7.95 2.13
CA LEU A 27 19.93 7.02 2.68
C LEU A 27 20.59 6.05 3.69
N SER A 28 19.75 5.34 4.45
CA SER A 28 20.20 4.34 5.43
C SER A 28 19.84 2.93 4.99
N ASN A 29 20.82 2.02 5.04
CA ASN A 29 20.59 0.61 4.76
C ASN A 29 19.68 -0.08 5.80
N ASP A 30 19.64 0.44 7.02
CA ASP A 30 18.92 -0.22 8.13
C ASP A 30 17.52 0.36 8.35
N TYR A 31 17.30 1.61 7.93
CA TYR A 31 16.06 2.35 8.23
C TYR A 31 15.34 2.89 7.00
N ALA A 32 16.02 3.06 5.86
CA ALA A 32 15.48 3.81 4.73
C ALA A 32 16.00 3.30 3.38
N ARG A 33 15.94 1.98 3.15
CA ARG A 33 16.32 1.43 1.85
C ARG A 33 15.34 1.91 0.75
N PRO A 34 15.82 2.28 -0.43
CA PRO A 34 14.99 2.88 -1.47
C PRO A 34 13.87 1.96 -1.96
N GLU A 35 14.08 0.64 -1.98
CA GLU A 35 13.03 -0.30 -2.38
C GLU A 35 11.83 -0.31 -1.42
N TRP A 36 11.98 0.16 -0.18
CA TRP A 36 10.89 0.25 0.80
C TRP A 36 9.92 1.41 0.51
N MET A 37 10.30 2.35 -0.36
CA MET A 37 9.37 3.39 -0.84
C MET A 37 8.23 2.81 -1.67
N ILE A 38 8.36 1.57 -2.15
CA ILE A 38 7.36 0.86 -2.95
C ILE A 38 6.66 -0.16 -2.06
N ILE A 39 5.36 0.04 -1.85
CA ILE A 39 4.55 -0.78 -0.94
C ILE A 39 4.26 -2.14 -1.57
N THR A 40 4.81 -3.20 -1.00
CA THR A 40 4.50 -4.61 -1.35
C THR A 40 3.56 -5.26 -0.35
N VAL A 41 3.60 -4.80 0.90
CA VAL A 41 2.71 -5.19 2.00
C VAL A 41 2.18 -3.92 2.65
N LEU A 42 0.86 -3.73 2.61
CA LEU A 42 0.22 -2.59 3.25
C LEU A 42 -0.14 -2.95 4.70
N PRO A 43 0.44 -2.27 5.72
CA PRO A 43 0.08 -2.53 7.10
C PRO A 43 -1.35 -2.09 7.39
N VAL A 44 -2.09 -2.89 8.15
CA VAL A 44 -3.45 -2.56 8.59
C VAL A 44 -3.38 -2.10 10.06
N PRO A 45 -3.77 -0.84 10.36
CA PRO A 45 -3.74 -0.33 11.71
C PRO A 45 -4.76 -1.03 12.63
N PRO A 46 -4.46 -1.17 13.93
CA PRO A 46 -5.37 -1.78 14.90
C PRO A 46 -6.57 -0.85 15.21
N PRO A 47 -7.69 -1.38 15.77
CA PRO A 47 -8.90 -0.60 16.03
C PRO A 47 -8.72 0.74 16.77
N PRO A 48 -7.81 0.89 17.76
CA PRO A 48 -7.61 2.19 18.42
C PRO A 48 -7.11 3.30 17.49
N VAL A 49 -6.47 2.95 16.38
CA VAL A 49 -5.97 3.90 15.36
C VAL A 49 -7.00 4.14 14.25
N ARG A 50 -8.07 3.34 14.21
CA ARG A 50 -9.21 3.45 13.29
C ARG A 50 -10.54 3.25 14.05
N PRO A 51 -10.85 4.11 15.04
CA PRO A 51 -11.96 3.88 15.97
C PRO A 51 -13.31 4.03 15.28
N SER A 52 -14.25 3.13 15.57
CA SER A 52 -15.63 3.28 15.11
C SER A 52 -16.25 4.59 15.62
N ILE A 53 -16.97 5.30 14.76
CA ILE A 53 -17.67 6.53 15.09
C ILE A 53 -19.13 6.25 15.48
N SER A 54 -19.59 6.79 16.61
CA SER A 54 -21.02 6.82 16.95
C SER A 54 -21.67 8.02 16.25
N VAL A 55 -22.68 7.78 15.41
CA VAL A 55 -23.31 8.84 14.58
C VAL A 55 -24.06 9.89 15.42
N ASP A 56 -24.40 9.58 16.66
CA ASP A 56 -25.21 10.42 17.56
C ASP A 56 -24.53 10.76 18.91
N GLY A 57 -23.28 10.33 19.11
CA GLY A 57 -22.51 10.59 20.35
C GLY A 57 -23.09 9.97 21.64
N SER A 58 -24.23 9.28 21.54
CA SER A 58 -24.99 8.77 22.69
C SER A 58 -24.63 7.33 23.08
N GLY A 59 -23.83 6.65 22.24
CA GLY A 59 -23.50 5.23 22.40
C GLY A 59 -24.68 4.28 22.15
N GLN A 60 -25.87 4.79 21.84
CA GLN A 60 -27.09 4.01 21.57
C GLN A 60 -27.53 4.04 20.09
N GLY A 61 -26.89 4.85 19.23
CA GLY A 61 -27.18 4.93 17.80
C GLY A 61 -26.40 3.96 16.91
N MET A 62 -26.67 4.02 15.60
CA MET A 62 -25.92 3.25 14.58
C MET A 62 -24.43 3.59 14.66
N GLN A 63 -23.60 2.55 14.75
CA GLN A 63 -22.15 2.66 14.66
C GLN A 63 -21.76 2.78 13.18
N SER A 64 -20.92 3.75 12.86
CA SER A 64 -20.27 3.88 11.55
C SER A 64 -18.78 3.59 11.70
N GLU A 65 -18.15 3.11 10.64
CA GLU A 65 -16.72 2.83 10.64
C GLU A 65 -15.90 4.11 10.43
N ASP A 66 -14.64 4.10 10.86
CA ASP A 66 -13.68 5.16 10.57
C ASP A 66 -13.38 5.25 9.06
N ASP A 67 -13.07 6.44 8.55
CA ASP A 67 -12.73 6.66 7.14
C ASP A 67 -11.54 5.79 6.68
N VAL A 68 -10.56 5.54 7.55
CA VAL A 68 -9.44 4.64 7.26
C VAL A 68 -9.95 3.22 7.03
N THR A 69 -10.89 2.74 7.84
CA THR A 69 -11.51 1.42 7.65
C THR A 69 -12.22 1.33 6.30
N TYR A 70 -13.00 2.36 5.94
CA TYR A 70 -13.68 2.40 4.64
C TYR A 70 -12.70 2.36 3.47
N LYS A 71 -11.62 3.16 3.50
CA LYS A 71 -10.63 3.20 2.42
C LYS A 71 -9.81 1.92 2.31
N LEU A 72 -9.48 1.28 3.43
CA LEU A 72 -8.87 -0.05 3.41
C LEU A 72 -9.81 -1.09 2.76
N GLY A 73 -11.11 -0.99 3.01
CA GLY A 73 -12.13 -1.80 2.34
C GLY A 73 -12.11 -1.64 0.82
N ASP A 74 -11.99 -0.41 0.31
CA ASP A 74 -11.88 -0.12 -1.12
C ASP A 74 -10.61 -0.76 -1.73
N ILE A 75 -9.47 -0.60 -1.05
CA ILE A 75 -8.17 -1.15 -1.48
C ILE A 75 -8.23 -2.68 -1.57
N ILE A 76 -8.80 -3.35 -0.56
CA ILE A 76 -8.91 -4.82 -0.52
C ILE A 76 -9.76 -5.32 -1.70
N ARG A 77 -10.89 -4.68 -1.98
CA ARG A 77 -11.77 -5.06 -3.10
C ARG A 77 -11.06 -4.91 -4.44
N ALA A 78 -10.39 -3.78 -4.67
CA ALA A 78 -9.64 -3.55 -5.90
C ALA A 78 -8.52 -4.59 -6.09
N ASN A 79 -7.76 -4.89 -5.04
CA ASN A 79 -6.69 -5.90 -5.07
C ASN A 79 -7.24 -7.32 -5.34
N GLY A 80 -8.38 -7.67 -4.73
CA GLY A 80 -9.06 -8.95 -4.98
C GLY A 80 -9.52 -9.10 -6.43
N ASN A 81 -10.06 -8.02 -7.01
CA ASN A 81 -10.48 -8.01 -8.41
C ASN A 81 -9.28 -8.18 -9.36
N ILE A 82 -8.18 -7.47 -9.12
CA ILE A 82 -6.96 -7.59 -9.94
C ILE A 82 -6.42 -9.02 -9.88
N ARG A 83 -6.30 -9.60 -8.68
CA ARG A 83 -5.83 -10.99 -8.51
C ARG A 83 -6.69 -12.00 -9.27
N ARG A 84 -8.01 -11.83 -9.25
CA ARG A 84 -8.93 -12.67 -10.02
C ARG A 84 -8.69 -12.52 -11.53
N CYS A 85 -8.61 -11.28 -12.03
CA CYS A 85 -8.34 -11.04 -13.44
C CYS A 85 -7.01 -11.65 -13.90
N GLU A 86 -5.96 -11.58 -13.07
CA GLU A 86 -4.66 -12.23 -13.33
C GLU A 86 -4.79 -13.76 -13.39
N MET A 87 -5.53 -14.37 -12.46
CA MET A 87 -5.77 -15.82 -12.45
C MET A 87 -6.58 -16.31 -13.65
N ASP A 88 -7.57 -15.53 -14.08
CA ASP A 88 -8.44 -15.84 -15.20
C ASP A 88 -7.75 -15.59 -16.56
N GLY A 89 -6.51 -15.09 -16.56
CA GLY A 89 -5.75 -14.80 -17.78
C GLY A 89 -6.33 -13.64 -18.60
N SER A 90 -7.00 -12.70 -17.93
CA SER A 90 -7.56 -11.52 -18.59
C SER A 90 -6.46 -10.78 -19.36
N PRO A 91 -6.69 -10.41 -20.63
CA PRO A 91 -5.66 -9.76 -21.44
C PRO A 91 -5.23 -8.44 -20.80
N GLY A 92 -3.91 -8.24 -20.70
CA GLY A 92 -3.34 -6.94 -20.34
C GLY A 92 -3.62 -5.94 -21.46
N HIS A 93 -4.06 -4.73 -21.09
CA HIS A 93 -4.29 -3.62 -22.01
C HIS A 93 -3.00 -2.84 -22.29
#